data_AF-A0A0B1Y4Q3-F1
#
_entry.id   AF-A0A0B1Y4Q3-F1
#
_cell.length_a   1.000
_cell.length_b   1.000
_cell.length_c   1.000
_cell.angle_alpha   90.00
_cell.angle_beta   90.00
_cell.angle_gamma   90.00
#
_symmetry.space_group_name_H-M   'P 1'
#
loop_
_entity.id
_entity.type
_entity.pdbx_description
1 polymer ?
#
loop_
_entity_poly.entity_id
_entity_poly.type
_entity_poly.pdbx_seq_one_letter_code
_entity_poly.pdbx_strand_id
1 'polypeptide(L)'
;MQPLQRFALEKHSGPYEKWPARTRVIVDGVLHATLAIPGYDLLRQYETTLGFVLITEYDCPFEEAVSITLVAPDLSRVICTSTIGAAYYTFWLDEVEWIDTHHFRLTCEGVVGDWLVTLRARHIPVLSPAVFIKRRAAPAAEPAV
;
A
#
# COMPACT_ATOMS: atom_id res chain seq x y z
N MET A 1 10.47 6.30 10.38
CA MET A 1 9.44 5.28 10.11
C MET A 1 9.78 4.05 10.93
N GLN A 2 8.78 3.37 11.46
CA GLN A 2 8.99 2.14 12.22
C GLN A 2 8.12 1.04 11.62
N PRO A 3 8.72 -0.08 11.15
CA PRO A 3 7.98 -1.30 10.91
C PRO A 3 7.23 -1.69 12.19
N LEU A 4 6.00 -2.13 12.05
CA LEU A 4 5.19 -2.55 13.19
C LEU A 4 4.43 -3.84 12.87
N GLN A 5 3.81 -4.44 13.88
CA GLN A 5 2.94 -5.60 13.70
C GLN A 5 1.71 -5.44 14.59
N ARG A 6 0.72 -4.72 14.07
CA ARG A 6 -0.48 -4.28 14.81
C ARG A 6 -1.77 -4.55 14.03
N PHE A 7 -1.67 -4.45 12.72
CA PHE A 7 -2.77 -4.61 11.79
C PHE A 7 -2.78 -6.00 11.17
N ALA A 8 -3.98 -6.51 10.95
CA ALA A 8 -4.27 -7.66 10.11
C ALA A 8 -5.54 -7.39 9.28
N LEU A 9 -5.83 -8.26 8.33
CA LEU A 9 -7.03 -8.20 7.51
C LEU A 9 -7.96 -9.37 7.82
N GLU A 10 -9.26 -9.11 7.80
CA GLU A 10 -10.28 -10.16 7.85
C GLU A 10 -10.06 -11.14 6.69
N LYS A 11 -10.10 -12.44 6.98
CA LYS A 11 -9.92 -13.48 5.97
C LYS A 11 -11.26 -13.81 5.31
N HIS A 12 -11.23 -13.92 3.99
CA HIS A 12 -12.40 -14.26 3.19
C HIS A 12 -12.38 -15.73 2.83
N SER A 13 -13.56 -16.32 2.68
CA SER A 13 -13.73 -17.72 2.31
C SER A 13 -14.89 -17.88 1.32
N GLY A 14 -14.86 -18.97 0.55
CA GLY A 14 -15.80 -19.20 -0.54
C GLY A 14 -15.39 -18.50 -1.84
N PRO A 15 -16.30 -18.42 -2.84
CA PRO A 15 -15.98 -17.96 -4.19
C PRO A 15 -15.44 -16.52 -4.21
N TYR A 16 -14.34 -16.31 -4.95
CA TYR A 16 -13.63 -15.04 -5.06
C TYR A 16 -14.54 -13.88 -5.52
N GLU A 17 -15.47 -14.15 -6.43
CA GLU A 17 -16.39 -13.15 -7.01
C GLU A 17 -17.38 -12.57 -5.98
N LYS A 18 -17.48 -13.20 -4.80
CA LYS A 18 -18.32 -12.74 -3.69
C LYS A 18 -17.53 -11.94 -2.65
N TRP A 19 -16.21 -11.88 -2.77
CA TRP A 19 -15.38 -11.17 -1.81
C TRP A 19 -15.60 -9.66 -1.95
N PRO A 20 -15.61 -8.92 -0.84
CA PRO A 20 -15.82 -7.48 -0.88
C PRO A 20 -14.60 -6.79 -1.46
N ALA A 21 -14.81 -5.74 -2.27
CA ALA A 21 -13.70 -4.96 -2.86
C ALA A 21 -12.74 -4.31 -1.83
N ARG A 22 -13.18 -4.20 -0.57
CA ARG A 22 -12.40 -3.71 0.57
C ARG A 22 -12.52 -4.68 1.73
N THR A 23 -11.41 -4.97 2.38
CA THR A 23 -11.32 -5.87 3.52
C THR A 23 -11.32 -5.09 4.82
N ARG A 24 -12.05 -5.58 5.82
CA ARG A 24 -12.07 -4.98 7.15
C ARG A 24 -10.72 -5.19 7.84
N VAL A 25 -10.29 -4.15 8.56
CA VAL A 25 -9.02 -4.17 9.29
C VAL A 25 -9.24 -4.67 10.70
N ILE A 26 -8.37 -5.56 11.15
CA ILE A 26 -8.22 -6.00 12.53
C ILE A 26 -7.06 -5.20 13.14
N VAL A 27 -7.28 -4.59 14.30
CA VAL A 27 -6.30 -3.79 15.03
C VAL A 27 -6.08 -4.42 16.39
N ASP A 28 -4.84 -4.78 16.71
CA ASP A 28 -4.51 -5.40 18.01
C ASP A 28 -5.36 -6.67 18.28
N GLY A 29 -5.66 -7.44 17.23
CA GLY A 29 -6.49 -8.64 17.30
C GLY A 29 -8.00 -8.41 17.32
N VAL A 30 -8.47 -7.16 17.32
CA VAL A 30 -9.91 -6.80 17.35
C VAL A 30 -10.35 -6.23 16.01
N LEU A 31 -11.46 -6.74 15.47
CA LEU A 31 -12.05 -6.25 14.23
C LEU A 31 -12.50 -4.79 14.38
N HIS A 32 -11.97 -3.90 13.54
CA HIS A 32 -12.34 -2.49 13.57
C HIS A 32 -13.77 -2.29 13.07
N ALA A 33 -14.51 -1.38 13.70
CA ALA A 33 -15.92 -1.17 13.42
C ALA A 33 -16.16 -0.72 11.97
N THR A 34 -15.34 0.20 11.47
CA THR A 34 -15.58 0.93 10.21
C THR A 34 -14.38 0.96 9.26
N LEU A 35 -13.21 0.49 9.69
CA LEU A 35 -11.99 0.62 8.90
C LEU A 35 -11.90 -0.54 7.92
N ALA A 36 -11.98 -0.23 6.63
CA ALA A 36 -11.81 -1.20 5.55
C ALA A 36 -10.89 -0.62 4.47
N ILE A 37 -9.95 -1.41 3.96
CA ILE A 37 -8.95 -1.00 2.98
C ILE A 37 -8.93 -1.93 1.76
N PRO A 38 -8.47 -1.47 0.59
CA PRO A 38 -8.21 -2.33 -0.57
C PRO A 38 -7.26 -3.49 -0.26
N GLY A 39 -7.41 -4.60 -1.00
CA GLY A 39 -6.60 -5.81 -0.88
C GLY A 39 -7.12 -6.84 0.13
N TYR A 40 -6.59 -8.05 0.04
CA TYR A 40 -6.94 -9.21 0.85
C TYR A 40 -5.79 -9.66 1.77
N ASP A 41 -4.55 -9.36 1.37
CA ASP A 41 -3.36 -9.63 2.17
C ASP A 41 -2.63 -8.35 2.54
N LEU A 42 -2.18 -8.29 3.80
CA LEU A 42 -1.38 -7.18 4.33
C LEU A 42 0.07 -7.61 4.37
N LEU A 43 0.91 -6.93 3.59
CA LEU A 43 2.28 -7.33 3.34
C LEU A 43 3.28 -6.52 4.17
N ARG A 44 3.02 -5.22 4.29
CA ARG A 44 3.86 -4.30 5.06
C ARG A 44 2.99 -3.29 5.79
N GLN A 45 3.45 -2.88 6.96
CA GLN A 45 2.79 -1.88 7.78
C GLN A 45 3.84 -1.03 8.49
N TYR A 46 3.64 0.29 8.47
CA TYR A 46 4.58 1.25 9.03
C TYR A 46 3.86 2.36 9.79
N GLU A 47 4.49 2.80 10.87
CA GLU A 47 4.11 4.02 11.58
C GLU A 47 4.90 5.19 11.05
N THR A 48 4.18 6.28 10.78
CA THR A 48 4.70 7.54 10.26
C THR A 48 4.12 8.69 11.06
N THR A 49 4.71 9.88 10.92
CA THR A 49 4.18 11.11 11.52
C THR A 49 2.80 11.51 10.97
N LEU A 50 2.38 10.94 9.83
CA LEU A 50 1.08 11.21 9.20
C LEU A 50 0.01 10.17 9.55
N GLY A 51 0.38 9.10 10.26
CA GLY A 51 -0.47 7.95 10.56
C GLY A 51 0.17 6.64 10.08
N PHE A 52 -0.68 5.68 9.75
CA PHE A 52 -0.24 4.32 9.40
C PHE A 52 -0.25 4.12 7.89
N VAL A 53 0.84 3.59 7.34
CA VAL A 53 0.91 3.14 5.96
C VAL A 53 0.74 1.63 5.94
N LEU A 54 -0.29 1.17 5.24
CA LEU A 54 -0.62 -0.23 5.05
C LEU A 54 -0.49 -0.57 3.57
N ILE A 55 0.34 -1.55 3.25
CA ILE A 55 0.58 -2.01 1.88
C ILE A 55 -0.03 -3.39 1.73
N THR A 56 -0.95 -3.51 0.78
CA THR A 56 -1.78 -4.69 0.57
C THR A 56 -1.77 -5.14 -0.88
N GLU A 57 -2.14 -6.38 -1.10
CA GLU A 57 -2.33 -6.97 -2.43
C GLU A 57 -3.68 -7.65 -2.55
N TYR A 58 -4.10 -7.81 -3.80
CA TYR A 58 -5.22 -8.65 -4.18
C TYR A 58 -4.68 -10.01 -4.62
N ASP A 59 -5.02 -11.07 -3.89
CA ASP A 59 -4.82 -12.46 -4.33
C ASP A 59 -5.84 -12.77 -5.46
N CYS A 60 -5.57 -12.26 -6.66
CA CYS A 60 -6.48 -12.31 -7.81
C CYS A 60 -5.74 -12.73 -9.08
N PRO A 61 -6.07 -13.88 -9.69
CA PRO A 61 -5.33 -14.39 -10.84
C PRO A 61 -5.47 -13.55 -12.14
N PHE A 62 -6.36 -12.56 -12.16
CA PHE A 62 -6.67 -11.77 -13.37
C PHE A 62 -6.00 -10.39 -13.39
N GLU A 63 -5.79 -9.79 -12.22
CA GLU A 63 -5.15 -8.48 -12.05
C GLU A 63 -4.71 -8.38 -10.60
N GLU A 64 -3.40 -8.46 -10.36
CA GLU A 64 -2.84 -8.24 -9.04
C GLU A 64 -2.28 -6.85 -8.95
N ALA A 65 -2.69 -6.16 -7.91
CA ALA A 65 -2.38 -4.77 -7.72
C ALA A 65 -1.92 -4.53 -6.29
N VAL A 66 -0.83 -3.78 -6.16
CA VAL A 66 -0.31 -3.35 -4.86
C VAL A 66 -0.98 -2.05 -4.48
N SER A 67 -1.69 -2.05 -3.35
CA SER A 67 -2.38 -0.87 -2.82
C SER A 67 -1.64 -0.32 -1.60
N ILE A 68 -1.38 0.98 -1.62
CA ILE A 68 -0.77 1.73 -0.52
C ILE A 68 -1.84 2.61 0.10
N THR A 69 -2.21 2.30 1.33
CA THR A 69 -3.26 3.01 2.06
C THR A 69 -2.68 3.75 3.27
N LEU A 70 -2.93 5.05 3.33
CA LEU A 70 -2.63 5.89 4.50
C LEU A 70 -3.88 5.97 5.39
N VAL A 71 -3.74 5.56 6.65
CA VAL A 71 -4.78 5.57 7.68
C VAL A 71 -4.45 6.65 8.73
N ALA A 72 -5.47 7.33 9.23
CA ALA A 72 -5.30 8.35 10.26
C ALA A 72 -4.67 7.77 11.55
N PRO A 73 -3.85 8.55 12.29
CA PRO A 73 -3.21 8.09 13.53
C PRO A 73 -4.21 7.62 14.61
N ASP A 74 -5.41 8.21 14.61
CA ASP A 74 -6.51 7.87 15.52
C ASP A 74 -7.40 6.73 15.01
N LEU A 75 -7.05 6.12 13.86
CA LEU A 75 -7.78 5.04 13.19
C LEU A 75 -9.22 5.39 12.77
N SER A 76 -9.59 6.67 12.81
CA SER A 76 -10.95 7.13 12.50
C SER A 76 -11.34 6.93 11.05
N ARG A 77 -10.37 6.96 10.13
CA ARG A 77 -10.60 6.86 8.68
C ARG A 77 -9.38 6.46 7.88
N VAL A 78 -9.64 5.98 6.67
CA VAL A 78 -8.67 6.00 5.57
C VAL A 78 -8.51 7.44 5.07
N ILE A 79 -7.29 7.92 5.03
CA ILE A 79 -6.96 9.26 4.51
C ILE A 79 -6.88 9.21 2.97
N CYS A 80 -6.12 8.27 2.43
CA CYS A 80 -5.86 8.16 1.00
C CYS A 80 -5.42 6.73 0.65
N THR A 81 -5.77 6.28 -0.56
CA THR A 81 -5.22 5.07 -1.15
C THR A 81 -4.70 5.39 -2.55
N SER A 82 -3.57 4.81 -2.91
CA SER A 82 -3.06 4.75 -4.29
C SER A 82 -2.68 3.32 -4.62
N THR A 83 -2.88 2.93 -5.87
CA THR A 83 -2.72 1.55 -6.31
C THR A 83 -1.80 1.48 -7.52
N ILE A 84 -0.89 0.52 -7.50
CA ILE A 84 -0.06 0.09 -8.63
C ILE A 84 -0.77 -1.11 -9.23
N GLY A 85 -1.28 -0.95 -10.44
CA GLY A 85 -2.00 -2.00 -11.17
C GLY A 85 -2.14 -1.60 -12.63
N ALA A 86 -2.34 -2.60 -13.48
CA ALA A 86 -2.64 -2.40 -14.89
C ALA A 86 -3.34 -3.66 -15.43
N ALA A 87 -4.27 -3.47 -16.35
CA ALA A 87 -4.97 -4.57 -16.99
C ALA A 87 -3.99 -5.56 -17.64
N TYR A 88 -4.18 -6.85 -17.36
CA TYR A 88 -3.35 -7.96 -17.84
C TYR A 88 -1.89 -7.96 -17.34
N TYR A 89 -1.61 -7.21 -16.28
CA TYR A 89 -0.34 -7.27 -15.57
C TYR A 89 -0.57 -7.68 -14.11
N THR A 90 0.41 -8.39 -13.58
CA THR A 90 0.45 -8.87 -12.20
C THR A 90 1.58 -8.14 -11.49
N PHE A 91 1.29 -7.54 -10.34
CA PHE A 91 2.26 -6.83 -9.53
C PHE A 91 2.34 -7.45 -8.13
N TRP A 92 3.39 -8.23 -7.92
CA TRP A 92 3.77 -8.75 -6.61
C TRP A 92 4.82 -7.85 -5.98
N LEU A 93 4.58 -7.37 -4.77
CA LEU A 93 5.49 -6.57 -3.98
C LEU A 93 6.72 -7.40 -3.62
N ASP A 94 7.87 -6.91 -4.04
CA ASP A 94 9.16 -7.50 -3.69
C ASP A 94 9.75 -6.75 -2.49
N GLU A 95 10.20 -5.51 -2.73
CA GLU A 95 10.88 -4.70 -1.73
C GLU A 95 10.19 -3.37 -1.46
N VAL A 96 10.30 -2.92 -0.21
CA VAL A 96 9.94 -1.56 0.22
C VAL A 96 11.14 -0.94 0.92
N GLU A 97 11.77 0.03 0.26
CA GLU A 97 12.96 0.71 0.75
C GLU A 97 12.62 2.16 1.09
N TRP A 98 12.72 2.53 2.37
CA TRP A 98 12.50 3.91 2.79
C TRP A 98 13.71 4.79 2.49
N ILE A 99 13.47 5.91 1.81
CA ILE A 99 14.50 6.92 1.51
C ILE A 99 14.56 7.94 2.66
N ASP A 100 13.41 8.41 3.11
CA ASP A 100 13.27 9.38 4.20
C ASP A 100 11.87 9.28 4.85
N THR A 101 11.50 10.21 5.73
CA THR A 101 10.23 10.18 6.47
C THR A 101 8.97 10.32 5.61
N HIS A 102 9.11 10.77 4.36
CA HIS A 102 8.03 11.02 3.42
C HIS A 102 8.15 10.20 2.14
N HIS A 103 9.29 9.56 1.88
CA HIS A 103 9.55 8.89 0.62
C HIS A 103 10.01 7.45 0.83
N PHE A 104 9.43 6.54 0.05
CA PHE A 104 9.93 5.18 -0.08
C PHE A 104 9.81 4.70 -1.51
N ARG A 105 10.62 3.71 -1.84
CA ARG A 105 10.63 3.00 -3.11
C ARG A 105 9.92 1.69 -2.94
N LEU A 106 9.29 1.27 -4.02
CA LEU A 106 8.63 -0.01 -4.12
C LEU A 106 9.11 -0.69 -5.39
N THR A 107 9.49 -1.95 -5.29
CA THR A 107 9.75 -2.82 -6.45
C THR A 107 8.72 -3.92 -6.50
N CYS A 108 8.44 -4.40 -7.72
CA CYS A 108 7.60 -5.56 -7.92
C CYS A 108 8.39 -6.68 -8.59
N GLU A 109 8.14 -7.93 -8.20
CA GLU A 109 8.81 -9.10 -8.75
C GLU A 109 8.63 -9.15 -10.27
N GLY A 110 9.72 -9.39 -11.00
CA GLY A 110 9.71 -9.51 -12.46
C GLY A 110 9.44 -8.21 -13.21
N VAL A 111 9.28 -7.06 -12.53
CA VAL A 111 9.07 -5.76 -13.18
C VAL A 111 10.32 -4.89 -13.13
N VAL A 112 10.79 -4.47 -14.30
CA VAL A 112 11.93 -3.56 -14.41
C VAL A 112 11.54 -2.12 -14.01
N GLY A 113 12.35 -1.55 -13.11
CA GLY A 113 12.17 -0.21 -12.56
C GLY A 113 11.59 -0.25 -11.15
N ASP A 114 11.26 0.92 -10.62
CA ASP A 114 10.64 1.05 -9.31
C ASP A 114 9.57 2.15 -9.32
N TRP A 115 8.82 2.21 -8.21
CA TRP A 115 7.86 3.25 -7.94
C TRP A 115 8.32 4.07 -6.75
N LEU A 116 8.45 5.38 -6.96
CA LEU A 116 8.62 6.32 -5.87
C LEU A 116 7.25 6.63 -5.28
N VAL A 117 7.10 6.36 -4.00
CA VAL A 117 5.92 6.72 -3.21
C VAL A 117 6.25 7.94 -2.36
N THR A 118 5.41 8.97 -2.45
CA THR A 118 5.51 10.19 -1.65
C THR A 118 4.31 10.32 -0.72
N LEU A 119 4.58 10.42 0.58
CA LEU A 119 3.61 10.75 1.63
C LEU A 119 3.63 12.26 1.85
N ARG A 120 2.65 12.95 1.25
CA ARG A 120 2.57 14.41 1.32
C ARG A 120 1.78 14.84 2.55
N ALA A 121 2.40 15.64 3.40
CA ALA A 121 1.75 16.29 4.53
C ALA A 121 0.79 17.41 4.08
N ARG A 122 -0.10 17.85 4.99
CA ARG A 122 -0.99 18.99 4.77
C ARG A 122 -0.16 20.28 4.74
N HIS A 123 0.07 20.83 3.55
CA HIS A 123 0.70 22.14 3.37
C HIS A 123 -0.30 23.27 3.06
N ILE A 124 -1.58 22.94 2.83
CA ILE A 124 -2.67 23.91 2.61
C ILE A 124 -3.84 23.53 3.53
N PRO A 125 -4.48 24.49 4.23
CA PRO A 125 -5.55 24.23 5.21
C PRO A 125 -6.77 23.45 4.70
N VAL A 126 -6.87 23.09 3.42
CA VAL A 126 -8.03 22.38 2.85
C VAL A 126 -7.67 21.00 2.29
N LEU A 127 -6.37 20.67 2.18
CA LEU A 127 -5.93 19.39 1.61
C LEU A 127 -5.62 18.38 2.70
N SER A 128 -6.24 17.20 2.62
CA SER A 128 -5.82 16.06 3.43
C SER A 128 -4.40 15.60 3.01
N PRO A 129 -3.65 14.96 3.92
CA PRO A 129 -2.45 14.22 3.53
C PRO A 129 -2.79 13.22 2.42
N ALA A 130 -1.82 12.90 1.59
CA ALA A 130 -2.05 12.04 0.42
C ALA A 130 -0.84 11.16 0.12
N VAL A 131 -1.13 10.03 -0.52
CA VAL A 131 -0.15 9.14 -1.12
C VAL A 131 -0.07 9.48 -2.60
N PHE A 132 1.14 9.65 -3.13
CA PHE A 132 1.37 9.81 -4.56
C PHE A 132 2.34 8.73 -5.01
N ILE A 133 2.09 8.18 -6.19
CA ILE A 133 2.93 7.15 -6.79
C ILE A 133 3.42 7.66 -8.14
N LYS A 134 4.73 7.56 -8.35
CA LYS A 134 5.35 7.85 -9.63
C LYS A 134 6.25 6.69 -10.03
N ARG A 135 5.95 6.08 -11.18
CA ARG A 135 6.86 5.12 -11.81
C ARG A 135 8.13 5.84 -12.24
N ARG A 136 9.29 5.27 -11.93
CA ARG A 136 10.58 5.74 -12.43
C ARG A 136 11.09 4.77 -13.48
N ALA A 137 11.66 5.32 -14.54
CA ALA A 137 12.40 4.49 -15.49
C ALA A 137 13.59 3.88 -14.75
N ALA A 138 13.91 2.62 -15.06
CA ALA A 138 15.14 2.03 -14.60
C ALA A 138 16.32 2.91 -15.07
N PRO A 139 17.35 3.13 -14.25
CA PRO A 139 18.59 3.71 -14.75
C PRO A 139 19.07 2.84 -15.93
N ALA A 140 19.58 3.47 -16.99
CA ALA A 140 20.18 2.75 -18.09
C ALA A 140 21.25 1.82 -17.51
N ALA A 141 21.18 0.53 -17.85
CA ALA A 141 22.22 -0.41 -17.46
C ALA A 141 23.56 0.17 -17.92
N GLU A 142 24.50 0.36 -17.00
CA GLU A 142 25.86 0.71 -17.37
C GLU A 142 26.37 -0.40 -18.30
N PRO A 143 26.91 -0.06 -19.48
CA PRO A 143 27.45 -1.07 -20.37
C PRO A 143 28.54 -1.83 -19.61
N ALA A 144 28.41 -3.16 -19.57
CA ALA A 144 29.45 -4.03 -19.03
C ALA A 144 30.76 -3.72 -19.77
N VAL A 145 31.80 -3.36 -19.00
CA VAL A 145 33.16 -3.09 -19.49
C VAL A 145 33.86 -4.38 -19.85
#